data_AF-A0A7C7CU07-F1
#
_entry.id   AF-A0A7C7CU07-F1
#
_cell.length_a   1.000
_cell.length_b   1.000
_cell.length_c   1.000
_cell.angle_alpha   90.00
_cell.angle_beta   90.00
_cell.angle_gamma   90.00
#
_symmetry.space_group_name_H-M   'P 1'
#
loop_
_entity.id
_entity.type
_entity.pdbx_description
1 polymer ?
#
loop_
_entity_poly.entity_id
_entity_poly.type
_entity_poly.pdbx_seq_one_letter_code
_entity_poly.pdbx_strand_id
1 'polypeptide(L)'
;MEHIAKFASRAPVQRMAQLKTAYPEVWKDIERFRLKRQDDFYQILKSAQEQGLARKDLDMKKVATVFINMVNNTFQPEFFLANDLAVGETINGFVTIISRGLFNEKGMEAINKYQGRKKN
;
A
#
# COMPACT_ATOMS: atom_id res chain seq x y z
N MET A 1 9.90 3.54 -0.13
CA MET A 1 8.56 3.05 -0.52
C MET A 1 8.22 3.34 -1.97
N GLU A 2 8.40 4.57 -2.46
CA GLU A 2 8.06 4.92 -3.85
C GLU A 2 8.78 4.06 -4.91
N HIS A 3 10.07 3.79 -4.76
CA HIS A 3 10.82 2.92 -5.67
C HIS A 3 10.30 1.48 -5.69
N ILE A 4 9.87 0.95 -4.54
CA ILE A 4 9.31 -0.41 -4.41
C ILE A 4 7.96 -0.49 -5.12
N ALA A 5 7.08 0.50 -4.88
CA ALA A 5 5.77 0.55 -5.55
C ALA A 5 5.91 0.71 -7.07
N LYS A 6 6.83 1.56 -7.54
CA LYS A 6 7.11 1.76 -8.97
C LYS A 6 7.66 0.49 -9.62
N PHE A 7 8.57 -0.21 -8.96
CA PHE A 7 9.08 -1.49 -9.44
C PHE A 7 7.97 -2.55 -9.49
N ALA A 8 7.22 -2.71 -8.39
CA ALA A 8 6.13 -3.69 -8.30
C ALA A 8 5.03 -3.45 -9.34
N SER A 9 4.68 -2.19 -9.62
CA SER A 9 3.65 -1.84 -10.61
C SER A 9 3.96 -2.29 -12.04
N ARG A 10 5.23 -2.60 -12.34
CA ARG A 10 5.70 -3.03 -13.67
C ARG A 10 5.96 -4.54 -13.73
N ALA A 11 5.83 -5.25 -12.62
CA ALA A 11 6.08 -6.68 -12.57
C ALA A 11 4.94 -7.44 -13.27
N PRO A 12 5.22 -8.27 -14.30
CA PRO A 12 4.19 -9.07 -14.94
C PRO A 12 3.58 -10.06 -13.94
N VAL A 13 2.26 -10.08 -13.81
CA VAL A 13 1.54 -10.93 -12.85
C VAL A 13 1.88 -12.40 -13.06
N GLN A 14 2.00 -12.84 -14.31
CA GLN A 14 2.36 -14.21 -14.68
C GLN A 14 3.76 -14.59 -14.17
N ARG A 15 4.72 -13.64 -14.19
CA ARG A 15 6.06 -13.87 -13.62
C ARG A 15 6.01 -13.99 -12.10
N MET A 16 5.15 -13.22 -11.44
CA MET A 16 4.95 -13.33 -9.98
C MET A 16 4.30 -14.67 -9.61
N ALA A 17 3.33 -15.15 -10.39
CA ALA A 17 2.72 -16.47 -10.19
C ALA A 17 3.74 -17.60 -10.37
N GLN A 18 4.60 -17.51 -11.39
CA GLN A 18 5.71 -18.43 -11.60
C GLN A 18 6.69 -18.42 -10.42
N LEU A 19 7.08 -17.24 -9.94
CA LEU A 19 7.97 -17.11 -8.77
C LEU A 19 7.37 -17.79 -7.55
N LYS A 20 6.09 -17.52 -7.24
CA LYS A 20 5.40 -18.11 -6.09
C LYS A 20 5.33 -19.63 -6.16
N THR A 21 5.09 -20.17 -7.35
CA THR A 21 4.96 -21.62 -7.56
C THR A 21 6.32 -22.33 -7.55
N ALA A 22 7.31 -21.77 -8.25
CA ALA A 22 8.64 -22.38 -8.40
C ALA A 22 9.53 -22.18 -7.16
N TYR A 23 9.34 -21.09 -6.42
CA TYR A 23 10.15 -20.71 -5.27
C TYR A 23 9.28 -20.25 -4.08
N PRO A 24 8.47 -21.15 -3.48
CA PRO A 24 7.52 -20.80 -2.42
C PRO A 24 8.18 -20.19 -1.17
N GLU A 25 9.40 -20.62 -0.82
CA GLU A 25 10.12 -20.05 0.32
C GLU A 25 10.56 -18.59 0.08
N VAL A 26 10.99 -18.27 -1.14
CA VAL A 26 11.28 -16.88 -1.54
C VAL A 26 10.01 -16.03 -1.49
N TRP A 27 8.87 -16.58 -1.91
CA TRP A 27 7.59 -15.88 -1.79
C TRP A 27 7.21 -15.58 -0.34
N LYS A 28 7.40 -16.55 0.57
CA LYS A 28 7.17 -16.34 2.01
C LYS A 28 8.08 -15.25 2.57
N ASP A 29 9.32 -15.10 2.08
CA ASP A 29 10.19 -13.98 2.46
C ASP A 29 9.63 -12.63 2.02
N ILE A 30 9.06 -12.55 0.81
CA ILE A 30 8.40 -11.33 0.32
C ILE A 30 7.19 -10.99 1.19
N GLU A 31 6.38 -11.97 1.57
CA GLU A 31 5.23 -11.79 2.46
C GLU A 31 5.67 -11.29 3.84
N ARG A 32 6.67 -11.95 4.45
CA ARG A 32 7.28 -11.51 5.72
C ARG A 32 7.83 -10.10 5.62
N PHE A 33 8.49 -9.77 4.51
CA PHE A 33 9.02 -8.43 4.26
C PHE A 33 7.91 -7.38 4.28
N ARG A 34 6.76 -7.64 3.64
CA ARG A 34 5.59 -6.74 3.66
C ARG A 34 5.02 -6.60 5.06
N LEU A 35 4.80 -7.71 5.77
CA LEU A 35 4.23 -7.73 7.11
C LEU A 35 5.10 -6.97 8.12
N LYS A 36 6.42 -7.06 8.00
CA LYS A 36 7.38 -6.35 8.87
C LYS A 36 7.30 -4.82 8.76
N ARG A 37 6.63 -4.28 7.75
CA ARG A 37 6.45 -2.82 7.58
C ARG A 37 5.32 -2.24 8.42
N GLN A 38 4.61 -3.05 9.20
CA GLN A 38 3.50 -2.57 10.04
C GLN A 38 3.92 -1.43 10.97
N ASP A 39 5.05 -1.56 11.66
CA ASP A 39 5.54 -0.52 12.56
C ASP A 39 5.93 0.76 11.80
N ASP A 40 6.57 0.62 10.63
CA ASP A 40 6.92 1.76 9.79
C ASP A 40 5.66 2.55 9.37
N PHE A 41 4.59 1.84 8.96
CA PHE A 41 3.32 2.47 8.60
C PHE A 41 2.61 3.07 9.81
N TYR A 42 2.65 2.41 10.97
CA TYR A 42 2.11 2.97 12.21
C TYR A 42 2.78 4.30 12.55
N GLN A 43 4.11 4.39 12.50
CA GLN A 43 4.83 5.64 12.81
C GLN A 43 4.48 6.76 11.83
N ILE A 44 4.36 6.45 10.53
CA ILE A 44 3.96 7.42 9.51
C ILE A 44 2.55 7.96 9.79
N LEU A 45 1.59 7.06 10.01
CA LEU A 45 0.19 7.43 10.23
C LEU A 45 0.00 8.16 11.56
N LYS A 46 0.70 7.73 12.61
CA LYS A 46 0.72 8.41 13.91
C LYS A 46 1.25 9.84 13.79
N SER A 47 2.37 10.03 13.10
CA SER A 47 2.93 11.36 12.88
C SER A 47 1.97 12.26 12.09
N ALA A 48 1.29 11.73 11.08
CA ALA A 48 0.26 12.48 10.36
C ALA A 48 -0.92 12.86 11.26
N GLN A 49 -1.33 11.99 12.18
CA GLN A 49 -2.37 12.28 13.17
C GLN A 49 -1.93 13.35 14.18
N GLU A 50 -0.70 13.28 14.70
CA GLU A 50 -0.11 14.28 15.60
C GLU A 50 -0.01 15.66 14.95
N GLN A 51 0.24 15.71 13.63
CA GLN A 51 0.25 16.95 12.84
C GLN A 51 -1.16 17.46 12.46
N GLY A 52 -2.20 16.74 12.85
CA GLY A 52 -3.60 17.06 12.54
C GLY A 52 -3.98 16.87 11.07
N LEU A 53 -3.23 16.05 10.32
CA LEU A 53 -3.49 15.72 8.91
C LEU A 53 -4.39 14.48 8.76
N ALA A 54 -4.38 13.60 9.76
CA ALA A 54 -5.24 12.41 9.81
C ALA A 54 -6.38 12.58 10.82
N ARG A 55 -7.43 11.79 10.62
CA ARG A 55 -8.59 11.71 11.51
C ARG A 55 -8.18 11.31 12.94
N LYS A 56 -8.70 12.03 13.94
CA LYS A 56 -8.37 11.83 15.37
C LYS A 56 -9.12 10.65 16.01
N ASP A 57 -10.23 10.25 15.42
CA ASP A 57 -11.10 9.16 15.92
C ASP A 57 -10.59 7.75 15.56
N LEU A 58 -9.52 7.66 14.76
CA LEU A 58 -8.94 6.40 14.33
C LEU A 58 -7.74 6.00 15.21
N ASP A 59 -7.67 4.73 15.57
CA ASP A 59 -6.49 4.12 16.19
C ASP A 59 -5.47 3.76 15.10
N MET A 60 -4.39 4.55 15.01
CA MET A 60 -3.39 4.39 13.94
C MET A 60 -2.64 3.04 13.98
N LYS A 61 -2.55 2.40 15.16
CA LYS A 61 -1.93 1.07 15.27
C LYS A 61 -2.85 0.01 14.66
N LYS A 62 -4.15 0.07 14.95
CA LYS A 62 -5.15 -0.81 14.33
C LYS A 62 -5.24 -0.57 12.82
N VAL A 63 -5.26 0.70 12.40
CA VAL A 63 -5.26 1.06 10.97
C VAL A 63 -4.03 0.48 10.25
N ALA A 64 -2.83 0.67 10.78
CA ALA A 64 -1.60 0.14 10.16
C ALA A 64 -1.62 -1.40 10.06
N THR A 65 -2.14 -2.06 11.09
CA THR A 65 -2.31 -3.52 11.11
C THR A 65 -3.24 -3.98 9.98
N VAL A 66 -4.44 -3.38 9.88
CA VAL A 66 -5.42 -3.73 8.84
C VAL A 66 -4.88 -3.40 7.45
N PHE A 67 -4.25 -2.23 7.29
CA PHE A 67 -3.65 -1.78 6.03
C PHE A 67 -2.62 -2.77 5.48
N ILE A 68 -1.65 -3.18 6.31
CA ILE A 68 -0.60 -4.11 5.87
C ILE A 68 -1.16 -5.49 5.54
N ASN A 69 -2.16 -5.96 6.29
CA ASN A 69 -2.83 -7.22 5.97
C ASN A 69 -3.62 -7.16 4.66
N MET A 70 -4.32 -6.05 4.40
CA MET A 70 -4.96 -5.83 3.09
C MET A 70 -3.93 -5.86 1.97
N VAL A 71 -2.82 -5.13 2.10
CA VAL A 71 -1.73 -5.17 1.11
C VAL A 71 -1.22 -6.60 0.92
N ASN A 72 -0.97 -7.34 2.01
CA ASN A 72 -0.44 -8.70 1.87
C ASN A 72 -1.41 -9.66 1.18
N ASN A 73 -2.72 -9.52 1.40
CA ASN A 73 -3.74 -10.38 0.79
C ASN A 73 -4.10 -9.97 -0.64
N THR A 74 -4.13 -8.68 -0.95
CA THR A 74 -4.43 -8.17 -2.29
C THR A 74 -3.26 -8.40 -3.25
N PHE A 75 -2.02 -8.26 -2.79
CA PHE A 75 -0.84 -8.37 -3.66
C PHE A 75 -0.35 -9.82 -3.82
N GLN A 76 -1.31 -10.72 -4.04
CA GLN A 76 -1.11 -12.12 -4.39
C GLN A 76 -1.34 -12.31 -5.90
N PRO A 77 -0.51 -13.07 -6.62
CA PRO A 77 -0.67 -13.25 -8.07
C PRO A 77 -2.06 -13.77 -8.43
N GLU A 78 -2.61 -14.68 -7.64
CA GLU A 78 -3.93 -15.28 -7.85
C GLU A 78 -5.05 -14.25 -7.75
N PHE A 79 -4.92 -13.25 -6.88
CA PHE A 79 -5.89 -12.17 -6.76
C PHE A 79 -5.98 -11.34 -8.05
N PHE A 80 -4.83 -10.96 -8.62
CA PHE A 80 -4.81 -10.19 -9.87
C PHE A 80 -5.30 -11.01 -11.07
N LEU A 81 -4.90 -12.29 -11.15
CA LEU A 81 -5.32 -13.18 -12.24
C LEU A 81 -6.83 -13.47 -12.18
N ALA A 82 -7.39 -13.72 -11.00
CA ALA A 82 -8.80 -14.06 -10.83
C ALA A 82 -9.75 -12.88 -11.10
N ASN A 83 -9.27 -11.64 -10.94
CA ASN A 83 -10.08 -10.43 -11.08
C ASN A 83 -9.74 -9.61 -12.33
N ASP A 84 -8.83 -10.10 -13.19
CA ASP A 84 -8.33 -9.39 -14.37
C ASP A 84 -7.88 -7.95 -14.07
N LEU A 85 -7.11 -7.79 -12.99
CA LEU A 85 -6.70 -6.48 -12.49
C LEU A 85 -5.25 -6.14 -12.87
N ALA A 86 -5.06 -4.94 -13.42
CA ALA A 86 -3.72 -4.37 -13.59
C ALA A 86 -3.15 -3.92 -12.23
N VAL A 87 -1.90 -4.32 -11.94
CA VAL A 87 -1.23 -4.04 -10.66
C VAL A 87 -1.12 -2.54 -10.39
N GLY A 88 -0.70 -1.76 -11.40
CA GLY A 88 -0.55 -0.31 -11.27
C GLY A 88 -1.87 0.42 -10.96
N GLU A 89 -2.95 0.04 -11.64
CA GLU A 89 -4.28 0.62 -11.41
C GLU A 89 -4.81 0.25 -10.02
N THR A 90 -4.60 -1.00 -9.61
CA THR A 90 -4.99 -1.48 -8.28
C THR A 90 -4.26 -0.72 -7.17
N ILE A 91 -2.96 -0.45 -7.33
CA ILE A 91 -2.18 0.38 -6.39
C ILE A 91 -2.82 1.77 -6.28
N ASN A 92 -3.13 2.40 -7.42
CA ASN A 92 -3.70 3.75 -7.43
C ASN A 92 -5.09 3.79 -6.77
N GLY A 93 -5.96 2.82 -7.07
CA GLY A 93 -7.28 2.69 -6.46
C GLY A 93 -7.18 2.48 -4.94
N PHE A 94 -6.31 1.58 -4.51
CA PHE A 94 -6.08 1.28 -3.10
C PHE A 94 -5.56 2.50 -2.32
N VAL A 95 -4.54 3.19 -2.85
CA VAL A 95 -4.03 4.44 -2.26
C VAL A 95 -5.14 5.51 -2.18
N THR A 96 -5.98 5.63 -3.21
CA THR A 96 -7.09 6.59 -3.22
C THR A 96 -8.11 6.32 -2.13
N ILE A 97 -8.58 5.06 -2.01
CA ILE A 97 -9.58 4.65 -1.01
C ILE A 97 -9.03 4.89 0.40
N ILE A 98 -7.81 4.40 0.67
CA ILE A 98 -7.19 4.52 1.98
C ILE A 98 -6.94 5.99 2.34
N SER A 99 -6.40 6.78 1.42
CA SER A 99 -6.10 8.20 1.69
C SER A 99 -7.36 8.99 2.06
N ARG A 100 -8.46 8.79 1.33
CA ARG A 100 -9.74 9.45 1.60
C ARG A 100 -10.41 8.98 2.90
N GLY A 101 -10.15 7.74 3.33
CA GLY A 101 -10.65 7.23 4.60
C GLY A 101 -9.85 7.72 5.82
N LEU A 102 -8.53 7.93 5.66
CA LEU A 102 -7.62 8.24 6.76
C LEU A 102 -7.37 9.74 6.97
N PHE A 103 -7.23 10.49 5.88
CA PHE A 103 -6.84 11.89 5.95
C PHE A 103 -8.06 12.80 5.96
N ASN A 104 -7.96 13.89 6.73
CA ASN A 104 -8.96 14.96 6.72
C ASN A 104 -8.67 15.94 5.58
N GLU A 105 -9.47 17.00 5.47
CA GLU A 105 -9.31 18.03 4.42
C GLU A 105 -7.88 18.59 4.36
N LYS A 106 -7.31 18.97 5.50
CA LYS A 106 -5.92 19.46 5.60
C LYS A 106 -4.90 18.42 5.11
N GLY A 107 -5.09 17.15 5.44
CA GLY A 107 -4.25 16.06 4.95
C GLY A 107 -4.38 15.86 3.43
N MET A 108 -5.60 15.93 2.91
CA MET A 108 -5.87 15.79 1.48
C MET A 108 -5.29 16.96 0.67
N GLU A 109 -5.33 18.19 1.19
CA GLU A 109 -4.64 19.35 0.59
C GLU A 109 -3.13 19.11 0.48
N ALA A 110 -2.50 18.58 1.53
CA ALA A 110 -1.08 18.26 1.53
C ALA A 110 -0.73 17.20 0.47
N ILE A 111 -1.57 16.17 0.32
CA ILE A 111 -1.42 15.13 -0.72
C ILE A 111 -1.56 15.73 -2.11
N ASN A 112 -2.59 16.54 -2.35
CA ASN A 112 -2.85 17.16 -3.65
C ASN A 112 -1.69 18.08 -4.06
N LYS A 113 -1.14 18.85 -3.11
CA LYS A 113 0.04 19.69 -3.35
C LYS A 113 1.27 18.86 -3.73
N TYR A 114 1.49 17.73 -3.08
CA TYR A 114 2.59 16.82 -3.42
C TYR A 114 2.42 16.19 -4.81
N GLN A 115 1.20 15.76 -5.16
CA GLN A 115 0.91 15.20 -6.48
C GLN A 115 1.01 16.24 -7.60
N GLY A 116 0.53 17.48 -7.36
CA GLY A 116 0.69 18.59 -8.29
C GLY A 116 2.15 18.92 -8.57
N ARG A 117 3.02 18.86 -7.54
CA ARG A 117 4.48 19.02 -7.68
C ARG A 117 5.16 17.92 -8.50
N LYS A 118 4.55 16.75 -8.67
CA LYS A 118 5.10 15.67 -9.52
C LYS A 118 4.71 15.78 -10.98
N LYS A 119 3.70 16.60 -11.31
CA LYS A 119 3.23 16.81 -12.68
C LYS A 119 3.91 18.00 -13.38
N ASN A 120 4.57 18.87 -12.61
CA ASN A 120 5.41 19.97 -13.08
C ASN A 120 6.89 19.56 -13.01
#